data_AF-A0A2A4NDZ7-F1
#
_entry.id   AF-A0A2A4NDZ7-F1
#
_cell.length_a   1.000
_cell.length_b   1.000
_cell.length_c   1.000
_cell.angle_alpha   90.00
_cell.angle_beta   90.00
_cell.angle_gamma   90.00
#
_symmetry.space_group_name_H-M   'P 1'
#
loop_
_entity.id
_entity.type
_entity.pdbx_description
1 polymer ?
#
loop_
_entity_poly.entity_id
_entity_poly.type
_entity_poly.pdbx_seq_one_letter_code
_entity_poly.pdbx_strand_id
1 'polypeptide(L)' 'MAWNWYRPGQEKKTGFDYATKAHAIRAAVGAGLKDGQSAKGRKAAQGRFNRMTEDEVATFWRCLVSAGWHVRRDGL' A
#
# COMPACT_ATOMS: atom_id res chain seq x y z
N MET A 1 18.55 -5.14 -0.16
CA MET A 1 17.58 -5.27 0.95
C MET A 1 16.31 -4.58 0.53
N ALA A 2 15.22 -5.34 0.37
CA ALA A 2 13.97 -4.84 -0.19
C ALA A 2 12.85 -4.84 0.86
N TRP A 3 11.94 -3.88 0.76
CA TRP A 3 10.71 -3.82 1.54
C TRP A 3 9.55 -4.28 0.68
N ASN A 4 8.63 -5.04 1.26
CA ASN A 4 7.43 -5.56 0.61
C ASN A 4 6.22 -5.29 1.48
N TRP A 5 5.09 -4.98 0.84
CA TRP A 5 3.80 -4.92 1.52
C TRP A 5 2.97 -6.15 1.21
N TYR A 6 2.17 -6.60 2.17
CA TYR A 6 1.27 -7.75 2.02
C TYR A 6 0.04 -7.59 2.90
N ARG A 7 -1.00 -8.38 2.59
CA ARG A 7 -2.21 -8.54 3.41
C ARG A 7 -2.51 -10.03 3.52
N PRO A 8 -2.68 -10.60 4.73
CA PRO A 8 -2.99 -12.02 4.91
C PRO A 8 -4.23 -12.43 4.11
N GLY A 9 -4.16 -13.57 3.42
CA GLY A 9 -5.24 -14.04 2.54
C GLY A 9 -5.25 -13.43 1.13
N GLN A 10 -4.43 -12.40 0.87
CA GLN A 10 -4.17 -11.85 -0.47
C GLN A 10 -2.66 -11.88 -0.79
N GLU A 11 -1.95 -12.90 -0.28
CA GLU A 11 -0.55 -13.19 -0.56
C GLU A 11 -0.37 -13.67 -2.01
N LYS A 12 -0.79 -12.87 -2.99
CA LYS A 12 -0.11 -12.92 -4.27
C LYS A 12 1.31 -12.46 -3.97
N LYS A 13 2.32 -13.16 -4.48
CA LYS A 13 3.67 -12.58 -4.61
C LYS A 13 3.53 -11.28 -5.39
N THR A 14 3.27 -10.18 -4.70
CA THR A 14 3.46 -8.84 -5.22
C THR A 14 4.96 -8.75 -5.36
N GLY A 15 5.49 -9.14 -6.53
CA GLY A 15 6.92 -9.12 -6.86
C GLY A 15 7.48 -7.70 -6.96
N PHE A 16 7.08 -6.82 -6.04
CA PHE A 16 7.38 -5.41 -6.01
C PHE A 16 8.25 -5.12 -4.79
N ASP A 17 9.55 -5.36 -4.97
CA ASP A 17 10.58 -5.00 -4.01
C ASP A 17 10.79 -3.48 -3.99
N TYR A 18 10.52 -2.83 -2.86
CA TYR A 18 10.72 -1.39 -2.69
C TYR A 18 12.05 -1.09 -1.99
N ALA A 19 12.77 -0.07 -2.50
CA ALA A 19 14.06 0.35 -1.94
C ALA A 19 13.96 0.87 -0.50
N THR A 20 12.83 1.45 -0.11
CA THR A 20 12.62 2.01 1.23
C THR A 20 11.26 1.60 1.81
N LYS A 21 11.18 1.57 3.15
CA LYS A 21 9.94 1.31 3.88
C LYS A 21 8.85 2.32 3.53
N ALA A 22 9.22 3.59 3.36
CA ALA A 22 8.29 4.66 3.00
C ALA A 22 7.67 4.43 1.61
N HIS A 23 8.46 3.97 0.63
CA HIS A 23 7.94 3.60 -0.69
C HIS A 23 6.99 2.40 -0.61
N ALA A 24 7.32 1.37 0.19
CA ALA A 24 6.43 0.23 0.40
C ALA A 24 5.09 0.66 1.05
N ILE A 25 5.12 1.53 2.05
CA ILE A 25 3.90 2.07 2.70
C ILE A 25 3.06 2.87 1.70
N ARG A 26 3.68 3.77 0.93
CA ARG A 26 2.99 4.54 -0.12
C ARG A 26 2.30 3.62 -1.12
N ALA A 27 2.99 2.58 -1.58
CA ALA A 27 2.41 1.62 -2.49
C ALA A 27 1.26 0.81 -1.87
N ALA A 28 1.40 0.40 -0.60
CA ALA A 28 0.36 -0.27 0.15
C ALA A 28 -0.91 0.59 0.28
N VAL A 29 -0.76 1.88 0.58
CA VAL A 29 -1.88 2.83 0.64
C VAL A 29 -2.56 2.97 -0.72
N GLY A 30 -1.78 3.13 -1.79
CA GLY A 30 -2.31 3.18 -3.15
C GLY A 30 -3.03 1.90 -3.57
N ALA A 31 -2.56 0.73 -3.12
CA ALA A 31 -3.21 -0.55 -3.38
C ALA A 31 -4.50 -0.72 -2.57
N GLY A 32 -4.48 -0.38 -1.27
CA GLY A 32 -5.66 -0.44 -0.40
C GLY A 32 -6.80 0.46 -0.88
N LEU A 33 -6.50 1.65 -1.41
CA LEU A 33 -7.51 2.55 -1.99
C LEU A 33 -8.13 2.00 -3.29
N LYS A 34 -7.41 1.15 -4.02
CA LYS A 34 -7.89 0.52 -5.25
C LYS A 34 -8.64 -0.79 -5.00
N ASP A 35 -8.48 -1.37 -3.81
CA ASP A 35 -9.04 -2.68 -3.48
C ASP A 35 -10.57 -2.67 -3.59
N GLY A 36 -11.14 -3.69 -4.21
CA GLY A 36 -12.58 -3.80 -4.47
C GLY A 36 -13.19 -2.75 -5.41
N GLN A 37 -12.40 -1.84 -6.00
CA GLN A 37 -12.94 -0.76 -6.86
C GLN A 37 -13.03 -1.16 -8.35
N SER A 38 -14.02 -0.60 -9.04
CA SER A 38 -14.15 -0.71 -10.51
C SER A 38 -12.97 -0.04 -11.24
N ALA A 39 -12.79 -0.27 -12.55
CA ALA A 39 -11.71 0.37 -13.32
C ALA A 39 -11.75 1.91 -13.22
N LYS A 40 -12.94 2.51 -13.25
CA LYS A 40 -13.15 3.95 -13.04
C LYS A 40 -12.81 4.36 -11.60
N GLY A 41 -13.27 3.59 -10.61
CA GLY A 41 -12.98 3.81 -9.20
C GLY A 41 -11.48 3.76 -8.88
N ARG A 42 -10.74 2.82 -9.49
CA ARG A 42 -9.28 2.71 -9.35
C ARG A 42 -8.54 3.95 -9.89
N LYS A 43 -8.98 4.52 -11.01
CA LYS A 43 -8.41 5.79 -11.52
C LYS A 43 -8.68 6.95 -10.57
N ALA A 44 -9.89 7.07 -10.04
CA ALA A 44 -10.24 8.10 -9.06
C ALA A 44 -9.43 7.95 -7.75
N ALA A 45 -9.28 6.72 -7.26
CA ALA A 45 -8.48 6.37 -6.09
C ALA A 45 -6.99 6.75 -6.29
N GLN A 46 -6.42 6.44 -7.46
CA GLN A 46 -5.05 6.86 -7.81
C GLN A 46 -4.92 8.40 -7.84
N GLY A 47 -5.89 9.09 -8.45
CA GLY A 47 -5.89 10.56 -8.50
C GLY A 47 -6.04 11.21 -7.12
N ARG A 48 -6.76 10.57 -6.19
CA ARG A 48 -6.81 10.98 -4.78
C ARG A 48 -5.45 10.76 -4.10
N PHE A 49 -4.88 9.57 -4.22
CA PHE A 49 -3.59 9.22 -3.63
C PHE A 49 -2.47 10.18 -4.06
N ASN A 50 -2.41 10.54 -5.33
CA ASN A 50 -1.38 11.46 -5.84
C ASN A 50 -1.45 12.88 -5.25
N ARG A 51 -2.59 13.27 -4.68
CA ARG A 51 -2.79 14.57 -4.03
C ARG A 51 -2.63 14.50 -2.51
N MET A 52 -2.44 13.30 -1.95
CA MET A 52 -2.28 13.15 -0.50
C MET A 52 -0.92 13.66 -0.04
N THR A 53 -0.91 14.35 1.08
CA THR A 53 0.30 14.71 1.80
C THR A 53 0.91 13.49 2.50
N GLU A 54 2.14 13.62 3.01
CA GLU A 54 2.79 12.53 3.75
C GLU A 54 2.05 12.18 5.04
N ASP A 55 1.48 13.16 5.73
CA ASP A 55 0.69 12.98 6.95
C ASP A 55 -0.63 12.25 6.68
N GLU A 56 -1.27 12.56 5.55
CA GLU A 56 -2.46 11.83 5.10
C GLU A 56 -2.10 10.38 4.79
N VAL A 57 -1.01 10.14 4.06
CA VAL A 57 -0.52 8.77 3.78
C VAL A 57 -0.24 8.02 5.07
N ALA A 58 0.39 8.65 6.07
CA ALA A 58 0.66 8.05 7.37
C ALA A 58 -0.65 7.71 8.12
N THR A 59 -1.65 8.56 8.02
CA THR A 59 -2.96 8.33 8.63
C THR A 59 -3.71 7.18 7.97
N PHE A 60 -3.77 7.16 6.64
CA PHE A 60 -4.35 6.04 5.89
C PHE A 60 -3.62 4.72 6.17
N TRP A 61 -2.29 4.77 6.29
CA TRP A 61 -1.51 3.59 6.63
C TRP A 61 -1.91 3.01 7.99
N ARG A 62 -2.14 3.84 9.02
CA ARG A 62 -2.64 3.37 10.32
C ARG A 62 -3.97 2.62 10.19
N CYS A 63 -4.90 3.10 9.37
CA CYS A 63 -6.17 2.42 9.11
C CYS A 63 -5.97 1.08 8.38
N LEU A 64 -5.04 1.03 7.42
CA LEU A 64 -4.74 -0.19 6.66
C LEU A 64 -4.07 -1.26 7.54
N VAL A 65 -3.21 -0.86 8.48
CA VAL A 65 -2.65 -1.78 9.48
C VAL A 65 -3.77 -2.44 10.29
N SER A 66 -4.77 -1.68 10.75
CA SER A 66 -5.96 -2.24 11.42
C SER A 66 -6.78 -3.17 10.52
N ALA A 67 -6.70 -3.00 9.19
CA ALA A 67 -7.34 -3.87 8.21
C ALA A 67 -6.46 -5.06 7.76
N GLY A 68 -5.33 -5.29 8.44
CA GLY A 68 -4.42 -6.41 8.23
C GLY A 68 -3.35 -6.17 7.16
N TRP A 69 -3.06 -4.93 6.76
CA TRP A 69 -1.93 -4.64 5.86
C TRP A 69 -0.62 -4.54 6.64
N HIS A 70 0.43 -5.13 6.09
CA HIS A 70 1.75 -5.17 6.72
C HIS A 70 2.85 -4.81 5.72
N VAL A 71 3.95 -4.28 6.24
CA VAL A 71 5.19 -4.04 5.49
C VAL A 71 6.32 -4.81 6.17
N ARG A 72 6.97 -5.70 5.43
CA ARG A 72 8.13 -6.47 5.89
C ARG A 72 9.36 -6.15 5.05
N ARG A 73 10.53 -6.44 5.58
CA ARG A 73 11.79 -6.41 4.85
C ARG A 73 12.12 -7.84 4.45
N ASP A 74 12.30 -8.12 3.16
CA ASP A 74 12.74 -9.43 2.72
C ASP A 74 14.25 -9.57 3.03
N GLY A 75 14.61 -10.65 3.73
CA GLY A 75 15.98 -10.97 4.12
C GLY A 75 16.29 -11.03 5.63
N LEU A 76 15.34 -11.50 6.45
CA LEU A 76 15.63 -12.10 7.76
C LEU A 76 15.01 -13.49 7.81
#